data_AF-A0A2E7NAS5-F1
#
_entry.id   AF-A0A2E7NAS5-F1
#
_cell.length_a   1.000
_cell.length_b   1.000
_cell.length_c   1.000
_cell.angle_alpha   90.00
_cell.angle_beta   90.00
_cell.angle_gamma   90.00
#
_symmetry.space_group_name_H-M   'P 1'
#
loop_
_entity.id
_entity.type
_entity.pdbx_description
1 polymer ?
#
loop_
_entity_poly.entity_id
_entity_poly.type
_entity_poly.pdbx_seq_one_letter_code
_entity_poly.pdbx_strand_id
1 'polypeptide(L)'
;EMPPRTEMPPRTEMPPRTEMPPRTEMPPQISERDGKIKKLDDLRKKILDLKEKYEDLRKKNHAEGLPLGDLRDLYLKAKRLRGNVFRGKLGKLFGRKLSFRGEEMDFGGKEGVEELEKIRKEYQEGLERYRKEELVELEAMLAKRLAQESITPEEANAQRQTKIRDLLSEEQKNIDERAVEGIEKNILEKMKTKWRQHGKKRLVAGLLLGVAASTGVGGAAIVGARATMGGVGTYVGVEAGLERTKRWGHQSEVMKQAKKASKAFFSRELKDYVDNLPTEDIRKEAARLKMLQVEKGLSMERVGGDRGIASLIIRRDNELTTEKAIATAESRDSALSFADILLTSLSEQINATNEVVESEVDKERKNKMVRKTVAVLAGGAVGWLIGGKLFQGTEAVVPPEVIHNVTPGENTWKIIESNLDSHSAMAGLGEASRTHMIDSLKDIFDNMDPAELVSRGFSSGDADLLYVGENIDMTGILDDPEIITKALFNAKDISESEIINIVNNNAKIATWLKDHSEELSGVFDSSVIEKVLKGTI
;
A
#
# COMPACT_ATOMS: atom_id res chain seq x y z
N GLU A 1 -36.77 20.31 -62.90
CA GLU A 1 -36.45 19.22 -63.85
C GLU A 1 -36.54 17.90 -63.09
N MET A 2 -37.45 17.00 -63.51
CA MET A 2 -37.58 15.67 -62.91
C MET A 2 -36.73 14.67 -63.70
N PRO A 3 -36.06 13.71 -63.06
CA PRO A 3 -35.26 12.72 -63.76
C PRO A 3 -36.15 11.79 -64.61
N PRO A 4 -35.64 11.30 -65.75
CA PRO A 4 -36.40 10.45 -66.66
C PRO A 4 -36.72 9.09 -66.01
N ARG A 5 -37.98 8.67 -66.15
CA ARG A 5 -38.44 7.34 -65.73
C ARG A 5 -37.67 6.27 -66.51
N THR A 6 -36.94 5.44 -65.78
CA THR A 6 -36.30 4.23 -66.29
C THR A 6 -37.39 3.22 -66.66
N GLU A 7 -37.45 2.83 -67.93
CA GLU A 7 -38.36 1.82 -68.44
C GLU A 7 -38.00 0.43 -67.87
N MET A 8 -39.00 -0.30 -67.39
CA MET A 8 -38.81 -1.67 -66.88
C MET A 8 -38.53 -2.63 -68.05
N PRO A 9 -37.59 -3.59 -67.89
CA PRO A 9 -37.29 -4.56 -68.92
C PRO A 9 -38.49 -5.50 -69.18
N PRO A 10 -38.62 -6.03 -70.41
CA PRO A 10 -39.70 -6.93 -70.79
C PRO A 10 -39.64 -8.24 -69.99
N ARG A 11 -40.81 -8.71 -69.54
CA ARG A 11 -40.97 -10.00 -68.85
C ARG A 11 -40.51 -11.13 -69.77
N THR A 12 -39.47 -11.83 -69.35
CA THR A 12 -39.01 -13.08 -69.95
C THR A 12 -40.10 -14.14 -69.77
N GLU A 13 -40.60 -14.70 -70.88
CA GLU A 13 -41.59 -15.77 -70.87
C GLU A 13 -41.02 -17.02 -70.18
N MET A 14 -41.80 -17.60 -69.26
CA MET A 14 -41.40 -18.82 -68.58
C MET A 14 -41.42 -20.00 -69.55
N PRO A 15 -40.39 -20.89 -69.52
CA PRO A 15 -40.37 -22.07 -70.36
C PRO A 15 -41.54 -23.02 -70.02
N PRO A 16 -42.02 -23.80 -71.01
CA PRO A 16 -43.10 -24.76 -70.81
C PRO A 16 -42.72 -25.79 -69.75
N ARG A 17 -43.69 -26.12 -68.88
CA ARG A 17 -43.55 -27.15 -67.84
C ARG A 17 -43.24 -28.49 -68.49
N THR A 18 -41.98 -28.93 -68.35
CA THR A 18 -41.57 -30.30 -68.61
C THR A 18 -42.36 -31.23 -67.68
N GLU A 19 -43.05 -32.21 -68.26
CA GLU A 19 -43.82 -33.21 -67.52
C GLU A 19 -42.90 -33.96 -66.56
N MET A 20 -43.29 -33.98 -65.27
CA MET A 20 -42.50 -34.66 -64.25
C MET A 20 -42.54 -36.18 -64.49
N PRO A 21 -41.40 -36.87 -64.39
CA PRO A 21 -41.37 -38.32 -64.48
C PRO A 21 -42.21 -38.96 -63.36
N PRO A 22 -42.76 -40.17 -63.60
CA PRO A 22 -43.55 -40.88 -62.61
C PRO A 22 -42.75 -41.07 -61.32
N ARG A 23 -43.40 -40.78 -60.17
CA ARG A 23 -42.81 -40.92 -58.83
C ARG A 23 -42.33 -42.35 -58.62
N THR A 24 -41.02 -42.53 -58.68
CA THR A 24 -40.35 -43.71 -58.13
C THR A 24 -40.64 -43.75 -56.63
N GLU A 25 -41.27 -44.83 -56.16
CA GLU A 25 -41.56 -45.05 -54.75
C GLU A 25 -40.26 -44.98 -53.94
N MET A 26 -40.12 -43.94 -53.11
CA MET A 26 -38.94 -43.80 -52.26
C MET A 26 -38.95 -44.91 -51.20
N PRO A 27 -37.81 -45.59 -50.97
CA PRO A 27 -37.71 -46.58 -49.92
C PRO A 27 -38.01 -45.95 -48.54
N PRO A 28 -38.60 -46.70 -47.61
CA PRO A 28 -39.03 -46.19 -46.31
C PRO A 28 -37.85 -45.63 -45.50
N GLN A 29 -37.76 -44.30 -45.38
CA GLN A 29 -36.72 -43.57 -44.63
C GLN A 29 -36.85 -43.69 -43.09
N ILE A 30 -37.55 -44.71 -42.58
CA ILE A 30 -37.88 -44.82 -41.16
C ILE A 30 -36.63 -45.17 -40.33
N SER A 31 -35.69 -45.94 -40.86
CA SER A 31 -34.52 -46.41 -40.08
C SER A 31 -33.49 -45.33 -39.76
N GLU A 32 -33.31 -44.30 -40.60
CA GLU A 32 -32.33 -43.24 -40.33
C GLU A 32 -32.81 -42.21 -39.29
N ARG A 33 -34.12 -41.97 -39.21
CA ARG A 33 -34.69 -41.06 -38.20
C ARG A 33 -34.57 -41.66 -36.81
N ASP A 34 -34.86 -42.94 -36.66
CA ASP A 34 -34.77 -43.63 -35.36
C ASP A 34 -33.33 -43.67 -34.84
N GLY A 35 -32.35 -43.87 -35.73
CA GLY A 35 -30.93 -43.81 -35.37
C GLY A 35 -30.47 -42.43 -34.90
N LYS A 36 -30.99 -41.35 -35.50
CA LYS A 36 -30.70 -39.97 -35.07
C LYS A 36 -31.35 -39.64 -33.72
N ILE A 37 -32.59 -40.08 -33.49
CA ILE A 37 -33.29 -39.88 -32.21
C ILE A 37 -32.53 -40.58 -31.08
N LYS A 38 -32.10 -41.83 -31.28
CA LYS A 38 -31.36 -42.60 -30.27
C LYS A 38 -30.02 -41.94 -29.90
N LYS A 39 -29.27 -41.44 -30.89
CA LYS A 39 -28.03 -40.68 -30.65
C LYS A 39 -28.29 -39.38 -29.85
N LEU A 40 -29.42 -38.72 -30.10
CA LEU A 40 -29.77 -37.47 -29.41
C LEU A 40 -30.12 -37.72 -27.94
N ASP A 41 -30.82 -38.82 -27.66
CA ASP A 41 -31.15 -39.24 -26.28
C ASP A 41 -29.91 -39.70 -25.49
N ASP A 42 -29.00 -40.43 -26.12
CA ASP A 42 -27.70 -40.79 -25.51
C ASP A 42 -26.87 -39.55 -25.16
N LEU A 43 -26.91 -38.53 -26.02
CA LEU A 43 -26.19 -37.27 -25.82
C LEU A 43 -26.83 -36.45 -24.69
N ARG A 44 -28.17 -36.41 -24.62
CA ARG A 44 -28.90 -35.80 -23.50
C ARG A 44 -28.57 -36.48 -22.17
N LYS A 45 -28.52 -37.82 -22.15
CA LYS A 45 -28.17 -38.60 -20.95
C LYS A 45 -26.74 -38.31 -20.49
N LYS A 46 -25.77 -38.27 -21.40
CA LYS A 46 -24.39 -37.85 -21.09
C LYS A 46 -24.30 -36.43 -20.52
N ILE A 47 -25.07 -35.48 -21.07
CA ILE A 47 -25.11 -34.12 -20.55
C ILE A 47 -25.68 -34.10 -19.13
N LEU A 48 -26.70 -34.92 -18.83
CA LEU A 48 -27.28 -35.01 -17.50
C LEU A 48 -26.30 -35.60 -16.48
N ASP A 49 -25.63 -36.71 -16.81
CA ASP A 49 -24.59 -37.33 -15.97
C ASP A 49 -23.42 -36.36 -15.70
N LEU A 50 -23.01 -35.60 -16.72
CA LEU A 50 -21.96 -34.58 -16.56
C LEU A 50 -22.41 -33.45 -15.63
N LYS A 51 -23.68 -33.02 -15.71
CA LYS A 51 -24.23 -32.01 -14.79
C LYS A 51 -24.25 -32.53 -13.35
N GLU A 52 -24.69 -33.76 -13.13
CA GLU A 52 -24.74 -34.35 -11.79
C GLU A 52 -23.34 -34.52 -11.21
N LYS A 53 -22.38 -35.04 -11.99
CA LYS A 53 -20.98 -35.16 -11.58
C LYS A 53 -20.33 -33.81 -11.30
N TYR A 54 -20.68 -32.77 -12.07
CA TYR A 54 -20.21 -31.42 -11.83
C TYR A 54 -20.79 -30.83 -10.54
N GLU A 55 -22.08 -31.05 -10.25
CA GLU A 55 -22.71 -30.63 -9.00
C GLU A 55 -22.13 -31.35 -7.78
N ASP A 56 -21.77 -32.63 -7.89
CA ASP A 56 -21.09 -33.35 -6.80
C ASP A 56 -19.65 -32.86 -6.59
N LEU A 57 -18.90 -32.63 -7.67
CA LEU A 57 -17.58 -31.99 -7.61
C LEU A 57 -17.68 -30.58 -7.01
N ARG A 58 -18.72 -29.83 -7.37
CA ARG A 58 -19.02 -28.50 -6.83
C ARG A 58 -19.30 -28.58 -5.33
N LYS A 59 -20.15 -29.49 -4.88
CA LYS A 59 -20.44 -29.72 -3.44
C LYS A 59 -19.19 -30.16 -2.69
N LYS A 60 -18.37 -31.04 -3.26
CA LYS A 60 -17.14 -31.54 -2.62
C LYS A 60 -16.06 -30.45 -2.54
N ASN A 61 -15.87 -29.67 -3.60
CA ASN A 61 -14.97 -28.53 -3.62
C ASN A 61 -15.48 -27.35 -2.77
N HIS A 62 -16.79 -27.22 -2.56
CA HIS A 62 -17.39 -26.31 -1.58
C HIS A 62 -17.30 -26.81 -0.16
N ALA A 63 -17.28 -28.13 0.07
CA ALA A 63 -17.12 -28.71 1.39
C ALA A 63 -15.70 -28.52 1.93
N GLU A 64 -14.70 -28.40 1.05
CA GLU A 64 -13.29 -28.23 1.45
C GLU A 64 -12.76 -26.79 1.32
N GLY A 65 -13.41 -25.93 0.52
CA GLY A 65 -13.02 -24.53 0.32
C GLY A 65 -13.91 -23.55 1.08
N LEU A 66 -13.32 -22.52 1.68
CA LEU A 66 -14.08 -21.42 2.27
C LEU A 66 -14.93 -20.71 1.19
N PRO A 67 -16.16 -20.27 1.52
CA PRO A 67 -16.95 -19.41 0.63
C PRO A 67 -16.15 -18.21 0.15
N LEU A 68 -16.36 -17.76 -1.10
CA LEU A 68 -15.65 -16.61 -1.66
C LEU A 68 -15.78 -15.34 -0.79
N GLY A 69 -16.95 -15.14 -0.17
CA GLY A 69 -17.16 -14.04 0.78
C GLY A 69 -16.21 -14.09 1.98
N ASP A 70 -15.96 -15.28 2.53
CA ASP A 70 -15.07 -15.48 3.68
C ASP A 70 -13.60 -15.34 3.26
N LEU A 71 -13.23 -15.89 2.10
CA LEU A 71 -11.90 -15.69 1.52
C LEU A 71 -11.60 -14.21 1.26
N ARG A 72 -12.59 -13.46 0.77
CA ARG A 72 -12.50 -12.00 0.58
C ARG A 72 -12.29 -11.29 1.91
N ASP A 73 -13.08 -11.61 2.93
CA ASP A 73 -12.94 -11.03 4.26
C ASP A 73 -11.56 -11.32 4.87
N LEU A 74 -11.07 -12.56 4.74
CA LEU A 74 -9.75 -12.98 5.21
C LEU A 74 -8.63 -12.24 4.47
N TYR A 75 -8.70 -12.14 3.14
CA TYR A 75 -7.73 -11.41 2.33
C TYR A 75 -7.69 -9.92 2.70
N LEU A 76 -8.84 -9.26 2.82
CA LEU A 76 -8.92 -7.86 3.21
C LEU A 76 -8.39 -7.64 4.64
N LYS A 77 -8.68 -8.56 5.56
CA LYS A 77 -8.16 -8.52 6.94
C LYS A 77 -6.64 -8.67 6.96
N ALA A 78 -6.10 -9.68 6.27
CA ALA A 78 -4.66 -9.90 6.12
C ALA A 78 -3.95 -8.66 5.54
N LYS A 79 -4.51 -8.09 4.46
CA LYS A 79 -3.97 -6.87 3.83
C LYS A 79 -3.95 -5.68 4.79
N ARG A 80 -4.98 -5.55 5.64
CA ARG A 80 -5.07 -4.50 6.67
C ARG A 80 -4.08 -4.73 7.81
N LEU A 81 -3.93 -5.97 8.27
CA LEU A 81 -2.97 -6.35 9.31
C LEU A 81 -1.54 -6.07 8.86
N ARG A 82 -1.18 -6.41 7.61
CA ARG A 82 0.12 -6.04 7.01
C ARG A 82 0.30 -4.52 6.93
N GLY A 83 -0.77 -3.77 6.66
CA GLY A 83 -0.77 -2.30 6.62
C GLY A 83 -0.55 -1.61 7.99
N ASN A 84 -0.66 -2.33 9.11
CA ASN A 84 -0.41 -1.76 10.43
C ASN A 84 1.10 -1.66 10.72
N VAL A 85 1.65 -0.49 10.36
CA VAL A 85 3.09 -0.13 10.30
C VAL A 85 3.87 -0.24 11.63
N PHE A 86 3.25 -0.46 12.79
CA PHE A 86 3.94 -0.48 14.09
C PHE A 86 4.88 -1.68 14.29
N ARG A 87 6.10 -1.63 13.72
CA ARG A 87 7.15 -2.63 13.94
C ARG A 87 7.73 -2.51 15.37
N GLY A 88 8.13 -3.65 15.96
CA GLY A 88 8.77 -3.72 17.28
C GLY A 88 7.90 -4.30 18.39
N LYS A 89 8.39 -4.28 19.64
CA LYS A 89 7.72 -4.86 20.82
C LYS A 89 6.29 -4.34 21.02
N LEU A 90 6.04 -3.06 20.71
CA LEU A 90 4.70 -2.47 20.76
C LEU A 90 3.75 -3.05 19.70
N GLY A 91 4.24 -3.51 18.56
CA GLY A 91 3.45 -4.15 17.51
C GLY A 91 2.79 -5.46 17.95
N LYS A 92 3.42 -6.20 18.90
CA LYS A 92 2.87 -7.44 19.46
C LYS A 92 1.57 -7.22 20.23
N LEU A 93 1.36 -6.02 20.79
CA LEU A 93 0.14 -5.68 21.53
C LEU A 93 -1.07 -5.42 20.62
N PHE A 94 -0.85 -5.14 19.33
CA PHE A 94 -1.92 -4.75 18.41
C PHE A 94 -2.49 -5.90 17.57
N GLY A 95 -2.23 -7.16 17.94
CA GLY A 95 -2.84 -8.33 17.32
C GLY A 95 -2.61 -8.39 15.82
N ARG A 96 -1.41 -8.78 15.39
CA ARG A 96 -1.04 -8.96 13.97
C ARG A 96 -1.42 -10.32 13.41
N LYS A 97 -2.09 -11.11 14.22
CA LYS A 97 -2.29 -12.52 13.96
C LYS A 97 -3.66 -12.79 13.36
N LEU A 98 -3.71 -13.64 12.34
CA LEU A 98 -4.95 -14.14 11.74
C LEU A 98 -4.93 -15.66 11.81
N SER A 99 -6.02 -16.26 12.29
CA SER A 99 -6.20 -17.70 12.11
C SER A 99 -6.70 -17.98 10.70
N PHE A 100 -5.97 -18.81 9.96
CA PHE A 100 -6.32 -19.25 8.62
C PHE A 100 -6.12 -20.76 8.53
N ARG A 101 -7.22 -21.49 8.27
CA ARG A 101 -7.23 -22.96 8.26
C ARG A 101 -6.63 -23.61 9.53
N GLY A 102 -6.83 -22.99 10.68
CA GLY A 102 -6.30 -23.48 11.96
C GLY A 102 -4.82 -23.12 12.23
N GLU A 103 -4.11 -22.54 11.26
CA GLU A 103 -2.78 -21.97 11.45
C GLU A 103 -2.89 -20.52 11.90
N GLU A 104 -2.04 -20.09 12.83
CA GLU A 104 -1.95 -18.70 13.25
C GLU A 104 -0.83 -18.00 12.44
N MET A 105 -1.21 -17.05 11.59
CA MET A 105 -0.33 -16.31 10.68
C MET A 105 0.02 -14.93 11.25
N ASP A 106 1.29 -14.52 11.29
CA ASP A 106 1.76 -13.17 11.70
C ASP A 106 2.14 -12.29 10.50
N PHE A 107 1.30 -11.29 10.19
CA PHE A 107 1.53 -10.35 9.08
C PHE A 107 2.62 -9.29 9.33
N GLY A 108 3.49 -9.53 10.31
CA GLY A 108 4.67 -8.72 10.62
C GLY A 108 5.92 -9.14 9.84
N GLY A 109 6.76 -8.18 9.49
CA GLY A 109 8.10 -8.47 8.95
C GLY A 109 8.09 -8.97 7.50
N LYS A 110 9.06 -9.83 7.16
CA LYS A 110 9.17 -10.45 5.82
C LYS A 110 8.23 -11.65 5.68
N GLU A 111 8.07 -12.45 6.74
CA GLU A 111 7.17 -13.62 6.80
C GLU A 111 5.72 -13.23 6.48
N GLY A 112 5.25 -12.10 7.01
CA GLY A 112 3.91 -11.58 6.69
C GLY A 112 3.65 -11.25 5.21
N VAL A 113 4.69 -11.16 4.36
CA VAL A 113 4.54 -11.05 2.90
C VAL A 113 4.13 -12.38 2.31
N GLU A 114 4.83 -13.45 2.69
CA GLU A 114 4.59 -14.82 2.24
C GLU A 114 3.23 -15.34 2.74
N GLU A 115 2.86 -15.01 3.98
CA GLU A 115 1.54 -15.37 4.51
C GLU A 115 0.41 -14.61 3.80
N LEU A 116 0.61 -13.33 3.47
CA LEU A 116 -0.37 -12.60 2.67
C LEU A 116 -0.52 -13.21 1.28
N GLU A 117 0.59 -13.66 0.70
CA GLU A 117 0.60 -14.34 -0.59
C GLU A 117 -0.20 -15.65 -0.55
N LYS A 118 -0.05 -16.45 0.52
CA LYS A 118 -0.83 -17.68 0.72
C LYS A 118 -2.33 -17.40 0.74
N ILE A 119 -2.78 -16.41 1.51
CA ILE A 119 -4.20 -16.02 1.57
C ILE A 119 -4.68 -15.44 0.24
N ARG A 120 -3.85 -14.60 -0.40
CA ARG A 120 -4.15 -14.01 -1.70
C ARG A 120 -4.39 -15.09 -2.76
N LYS A 121 -3.52 -16.10 -2.81
CA LYS A 121 -3.64 -17.21 -3.76
C LYS A 121 -4.95 -17.97 -3.57
N GLU A 122 -5.30 -18.34 -2.35
CA GLU A 122 -6.58 -19.02 -2.10
C GLU A 122 -7.80 -18.17 -2.45
N TYR A 123 -7.76 -16.87 -2.14
CA TYR A 123 -8.79 -15.93 -2.53
C TYR A 123 -8.92 -15.83 -4.06
N GLN A 124 -7.80 -15.76 -4.78
CA GLN A 124 -7.78 -15.72 -6.24
C GLN A 124 -8.30 -17.01 -6.86
N GLU A 125 -7.95 -18.17 -6.33
CA GLU A 125 -8.48 -19.48 -6.76
C GLU A 125 -10.00 -19.56 -6.52
N GLY A 126 -10.48 -19.05 -5.39
CA GLY A 126 -11.92 -18.92 -5.12
C GLY A 126 -12.63 -18.01 -6.13
N LEU A 127 -12.01 -16.86 -6.45
CA LEU A 127 -12.54 -15.87 -7.38
C LEU A 127 -12.53 -16.37 -8.84
N GLU A 128 -11.48 -17.09 -9.23
CA GLU A 128 -11.36 -17.72 -10.53
C GLU A 128 -12.44 -18.77 -10.73
N ARG A 129 -12.66 -19.65 -9.73
CA ARG A 129 -13.76 -20.64 -9.77
C ARG A 129 -15.11 -19.97 -9.98
N TYR A 130 -15.41 -18.94 -9.19
CA TYR A 130 -16.66 -18.19 -9.32
C TYR A 130 -16.84 -17.60 -10.73
N ARG A 131 -15.81 -16.90 -11.25
CA ARG A 131 -15.86 -16.30 -12.59
C ARG A 131 -15.97 -17.35 -13.69
N LYS A 132 -15.34 -18.51 -13.52
CA LYS A 132 -15.43 -19.63 -14.45
C LYS A 132 -16.85 -20.16 -14.56
N GLU A 133 -17.52 -20.38 -13.43
CA GLU A 133 -18.92 -20.82 -13.41
C GLU A 133 -19.82 -19.83 -14.19
N GLU A 134 -19.68 -18.53 -13.91
CA GLU A 134 -20.44 -17.46 -14.56
C GLU A 134 -20.17 -17.35 -16.08
N LEU A 135 -18.91 -17.52 -16.50
CA LEU A 135 -18.53 -17.46 -17.91
C LEU A 135 -18.97 -18.70 -18.70
N VAL A 136 -18.89 -19.89 -18.10
CA VAL A 136 -19.38 -21.14 -18.74
C VAL A 136 -20.88 -21.06 -18.99
N GLU A 137 -21.66 -20.53 -18.03
CA GLU A 137 -23.09 -20.33 -18.22
C GLU A 137 -23.38 -19.35 -19.36
N LEU A 138 -22.66 -18.22 -19.41
CA LEU A 138 -22.78 -17.25 -20.49
C LEU A 138 -22.42 -17.87 -21.85
N GLU A 139 -21.31 -18.61 -21.94
CA GLU A 139 -20.87 -19.24 -23.18
C GLU A 139 -21.90 -20.25 -23.69
N ALA A 140 -22.48 -21.07 -22.82
CA ALA A 140 -23.55 -21.99 -23.19
C ALA A 140 -24.78 -21.25 -23.74
N MET A 141 -25.15 -20.13 -23.12
CA MET A 141 -26.25 -19.27 -23.57
C MET A 141 -25.96 -18.64 -24.95
N LEU A 142 -24.77 -18.09 -25.13
CA LEU A 142 -24.34 -17.44 -26.38
C LEU A 142 -24.20 -18.46 -27.51
N ALA A 143 -23.62 -19.63 -27.25
CA ALA A 143 -23.51 -20.71 -28.23
C ALA A 143 -24.89 -21.16 -28.75
N LYS A 144 -25.88 -21.27 -27.85
CA LYS A 144 -27.26 -21.56 -28.23
C LYS A 144 -27.86 -20.46 -29.11
N ARG A 145 -27.65 -19.19 -28.76
CA ARG A 145 -28.17 -18.04 -29.52
C ARG A 145 -27.51 -17.89 -30.90
N LEU A 146 -26.21 -18.17 -30.99
CA LEU A 146 -25.45 -18.19 -32.25
C LEU A 146 -25.92 -19.32 -33.16
N ALA A 147 -26.13 -20.53 -32.61
CA ALA A 147 -26.67 -21.66 -33.37
C ALA A 147 -28.11 -21.41 -33.88
N GLN A 148 -28.84 -20.50 -33.25
CA GLN A 148 -30.16 -20.05 -33.67
C GLN A 148 -30.12 -18.83 -34.61
N GLU A 149 -28.92 -18.35 -34.98
CA GLU A 149 -28.71 -17.12 -35.77
C GLU A 149 -29.39 -15.87 -35.16
N SER A 150 -29.66 -15.90 -33.85
CA SER A 150 -30.39 -14.83 -33.14
C SER A 150 -29.49 -13.68 -32.68
N ILE A 151 -28.18 -13.86 -32.77
CA ILE A 151 -27.14 -12.86 -32.51
C ILE A 151 -25.98 -13.06 -33.48
N THR A 152 -25.25 -11.99 -33.75
CA THR A 152 -24.00 -12.07 -34.52
C THR A 152 -22.81 -12.49 -33.62
N PRO A 153 -21.71 -13.02 -34.19
CA PRO A 153 -20.48 -13.26 -33.43
C PRO A 153 -19.94 -12.02 -32.73
N GLU A 154 -20.07 -10.84 -33.35
CA GLU A 154 -19.67 -9.55 -32.78
C GLU A 154 -20.51 -9.19 -31.54
N GLU A 155 -21.83 -9.39 -31.60
CA GLU A 155 -22.72 -9.19 -30.46
C GLU A 155 -22.42 -10.16 -29.31
N ALA A 156 -22.08 -11.41 -29.64
CA ALA A 156 -21.65 -12.39 -28.64
C ALA A 156 -20.33 -11.96 -27.96
N ASN A 157 -19.37 -11.44 -28.72
CA ASN A 157 -18.12 -10.88 -28.18
C ASN A 157 -18.38 -9.68 -27.26
N ALA A 158 -19.25 -8.75 -27.67
CA ALA A 158 -19.63 -7.60 -26.86
C ALA A 158 -20.32 -8.03 -25.54
N GLN A 159 -21.14 -9.07 -25.57
CA GLN A 159 -21.76 -9.63 -24.36
C GLN A 159 -20.73 -10.28 -23.43
N ARG A 160 -19.73 -11.00 -23.97
CA ARG A 160 -18.60 -11.54 -23.18
C ARG A 160 -17.81 -10.42 -22.50
N GLN A 161 -17.43 -9.39 -23.25
CA GLN A 161 -16.75 -8.20 -22.73
C GLN A 161 -17.52 -7.55 -21.58
N THR A 162 -18.83 -7.37 -21.78
CA THR A 162 -19.71 -6.76 -20.78
C THR A 162 -19.74 -7.60 -19.51
N LYS A 163 -19.95 -8.92 -19.61
CA LYS A 163 -19.99 -9.80 -18.43
C LYS A 163 -18.67 -9.80 -17.65
N ILE A 164 -17.52 -9.79 -18.33
CA ILE A 164 -16.21 -9.74 -17.64
C ILE A 164 -16.06 -8.41 -16.88
N ARG A 165 -16.41 -7.30 -17.53
CA ARG A 165 -16.40 -5.97 -16.89
C ARG A 165 -17.33 -5.94 -15.68
N ASP A 166 -18.51 -6.55 -15.79
CA ASP A 166 -19.48 -6.63 -14.71
C ASP A 166 -18.94 -7.46 -13.55
N LEU A 167 -18.33 -8.62 -13.80
CA LEU A 167 -17.70 -9.47 -12.76
C LEU A 167 -16.52 -8.76 -12.06
N LEU A 168 -15.73 -7.96 -12.79
CA LEU A 168 -14.67 -7.13 -12.20
C LEU A 168 -15.26 -6.00 -11.34
N SER A 169 -16.32 -5.36 -11.82
CA SER A 169 -17.00 -4.27 -11.12
C SER A 169 -17.75 -4.75 -9.89
N GLU A 170 -18.36 -5.93 -9.96
CA GLU A 170 -19.01 -6.61 -8.84
C GLU A 170 -18.01 -6.94 -7.74
N GLU A 171 -16.86 -7.51 -8.09
CA GLU A 171 -15.82 -7.80 -7.10
C GLU A 171 -15.31 -6.51 -6.43
N GLN A 172 -15.09 -5.45 -7.23
CA GLN A 172 -14.70 -4.16 -6.68
C GLN A 172 -15.77 -3.61 -5.74
N LYS A 173 -17.06 -3.69 -6.11
CA LYS A 173 -18.17 -3.27 -5.26
C LYS A 173 -18.22 -4.06 -3.95
N ASN A 174 -18.00 -5.38 -4.01
CA ASN A 174 -17.94 -6.23 -2.83
C ASN A 174 -16.77 -5.82 -1.91
N ILE A 175 -15.60 -5.51 -2.47
CA ILE A 175 -14.46 -4.98 -1.70
C ILE A 175 -14.79 -3.62 -1.09
N ASP A 176 -15.45 -2.72 -1.84
CA ASP A 176 -15.91 -1.41 -1.38
C ASP A 176 -16.85 -1.53 -0.18
N GLU A 177 -17.89 -2.35 -0.29
CA GLU A 177 -18.89 -2.58 0.76
C GLU A 177 -18.21 -3.11 2.02
N ARG A 178 -17.36 -4.15 1.90
CA ARG A 178 -16.63 -4.74 3.03
C ARG A 178 -15.62 -3.77 3.66
N ALA A 179 -14.95 -2.95 2.85
CA ALA A 179 -14.03 -1.93 3.35
C ALA A 179 -14.78 -0.85 4.17
N VAL A 180 -16.00 -0.48 3.77
CA VAL A 180 -16.82 0.54 4.45
C VAL A 180 -17.51 0.01 5.71
N GLU A 181 -18.12 -1.16 5.64
CA GLU A 181 -18.85 -1.78 6.76
C GLU A 181 -17.91 -2.19 7.89
N GLY A 182 -16.63 -2.39 7.56
CA GLY A 182 -15.59 -2.82 8.47
C GLY A 182 -15.44 -4.34 8.40
N ILE A 183 -14.23 -4.76 8.04
CA ILE A 183 -13.85 -6.18 7.92
C ILE A 183 -13.93 -6.90 9.28
N GLU A 184 -13.74 -6.15 10.38
CA GLU A 184 -13.88 -6.68 11.73
C GLU A 184 -15.15 -6.16 12.39
N LYS A 185 -16.02 -7.09 12.81
CA LYS A 185 -17.26 -6.76 13.53
C LYS A 185 -17.02 -6.24 14.96
N ASN A 186 -15.78 -6.18 15.43
CA ASN A 186 -15.43 -5.75 16.78
C ASN A 186 -15.69 -4.24 16.98
N ILE A 187 -16.22 -3.89 18.16
CA ILE A 187 -16.64 -2.54 18.55
C ILE A 187 -15.49 -1.54 18.43
N LEU A 188 -14.27 -1.94 18.81
CA LEU A 188 -13.08 -1.08 18.71
C LEU A 188 -12.72 -0.74 17.26
N GLU A 189 -12.82 -1.69 16.34
CA GLU A 189 -12.56 -1.45 14.92
C GLU A 189 -13.67 -0.63 14.26
N LYS A 190 -14.93 -0.88 14.60
CA LYS A 190 -16.05 0.00 14.20
C LYS A 190 -15.84 1.43 14.70
N MET A 191 -15.36 1.59 15.93
CA MET A 191 -15.02 2.89 16.49
C MET A 191 -13.85 3.53 15.72
N LYS A 192 -12.74 2.81 15.49
CA LYS A 192 -11.62 3.31 14.67
C LYS A 192 -12.04 3.69 13.26
N THR A 193 -12.90 2.89 12.62
CA THR A 193 -13.37 3.11 11.25
C THR A 193 -14.29 4.33 11.18
N LYS A 194 -15.28 4.45 12.09
CA LYS A 194 -16.07 5.68 12.26
C LYS A 194 -15.19 6.89 12.55
N TRP A 195 -14.16 6.70 13.37
CA TRP A 195 -13.21 7.76 13.73
C TRP A 195 -12.39 8.21 12.51
N ARG A 196 -11.92 7.29 11.66
CA ARG A 196 -11.25 7.59 10.37
C ARG A 196 -12.17 8.30 9.39
N GLN A 197 -13.41 7.85 9.27
CA GLN A 197 -14.42 8.45 8.38
C GLN A 197 -14.76 9.90 8.76
N HIS A 198 -14.66 10.27 10.04
CA HIS A 198 -14.97 11.62 10.54
C HIS A 198 -13.73 12.52 10.76
N GLY A 199 -12.74 12.45 9.87
CA GLY A 199 -11.48 13.23 9.91
C GLY A 199 -11.58 14.72 10.27
N LYS A 200 -12.65 15.44 9.87
CA LYS A 200 -12.85 16.85 10.26
C LYS A 200 -13.24 17.01 11.73
N LYS A 201 -14.12 16.13 12.24
CA LYS A 201 -14.55 16.12 13.65
C LYS A 201 -13.44 15.63 14.58
N ARG A 202 -12.49 14.81 14.08
CA ARG A 202 -11.29 14.36 14.83
C ARG A 202 -10.46 15.52 15.35
N LEU A 203 -10.27 16.57 14.56
CA LEU A 203 -9.41 17.69 14.95
C LEU A 203 -10.08 18.54 16.03
N VAL A 204 -11.39 18.79 15.90
CA VAL A 204 -12.16 19.49 16.94
C VAL A 204 -12.19 18.69 18.23
N ALA A 205 -12.48 17.39 18.16
CA ALA A 205 -12.49 16.53 19.34
C ALA A 205 -11.09 16.37 19.97
N GLY A 206 -10.04 16.18 19.15
CA GLY A 206 -8.66 16.07 19.63
C GLY A 206 -8.13 17.37 20.23
N LEU A 207 -8.47 18.52 19.64
CA LEU A 207 -8.11 19.84 20.14
C LEU A 207 -8.90 20.18 21.41
N LEU A 208 -10.20 19.83 21.48
CA LEU A 208 -11.00 19.95 22.70
C LEU A 208 -10.51 19.02 23.81
N LEU A 209 -10.13 17.77 23.50
CA LEU A 209 -9.54 16.85 24.48
C LEU A 209 -8.15 17.31 24.94
N GLY A 210 -7.34 17.88 24.04
CA GLY A 210 -6.05 18.49 24.39
C GLY A 210 -6.21 19.72 25.28
N VAL A 211 -7.18 20.60 24.99
CA VAL A 211 -7.51 21.79 25.80
C VAL A 211 -8.16 21.42 27.13
N ALA A 212 -9.04 20.41 27.15
CA ALA A 212 -9.62 19.89 28.39
C ALA A 212 -8.56 19.23 29.27
N ALA A 213 -7.55 18.59 28.68
CA ALA A 213 -6.41 18.03 29.42
C ALA A 213 -5.49 19.12 29.99
N SER A 214 -5.34 20.27 29.32
CA SER A 214 -4.48 21.37 29.77
C SER A 214 -5.11 22.30 30.81
N THR A 215 -6.44 22.26 31.02
CA THR A 215 -7.17 23.20 31.91
C THR A 215 -7.31 22.75 33.37
N GLY A 216 -6.70 21.64 33.78
CA GLY A 216 -6.31 21.40 35.20
C GLY A 216 -7.37 20.90 36.20
N VAL A 217 -8.66 20.76 35.87
CA VAL A 217 -9.75 20.54 36.86
C VAL A 217 -9.90 19.09 37.38
N GLY A 218 -8.83 18.41 37.84
CA GLY A 218 -9.01 17.06 38.42
C GLY A 218 -7.73 16.38 38.92
N GLY A 219 -7.84 15.68 40.06
CA GLY A 219 -6.73 15.16 40.88
C GLY A 219 -5.90 13.99 40.31
N ALA A 220 -4.91 13.54 41.08
CA ALA A 220 -3.72 12.76 40.67
C ALA A 220 -3.96 11.51 39.77
N ALA A 221 -5.06 10.76 39.93
CA ALA A 221 -5.38 9.64 39.03
C ALA A 221 -5.64 10.08 37.58
N ILE A 222 -6.02 11.34 37.38
CA ILE A 222 -6.22 11.97 36.07
C ILE A 222 -4.87 12.36 35.45
N VAL A 223 -3.78 12.49 36.22
CA VAL A 223 -2.47 12.93 35.71
C VAL A 223 -1.79 11.87 34.83
N GLY A 224 -1.81 10.59 35.23
CA GLY A 224 -1.31 9.49 34.40
C GLY A 224 -2.14 9.26 33.13
N ALA A 225 -3.46 9.43 33.24
CA ALA A 225 -4.38 9.43 32.10
C ALA A 225 -4.17 10.67 31.19
N ARG A 226 -3.76 11.83 31.74
CA ARG A 226 -3.48 13.07 30.99
C ARG A 226 -2.18 13.00 30.20
N ALA A 227 -1.09 12.46 30.78
CA ALA A 227 0.16 12.33 30.05
C ALA A 227 0.02 11.37 28.86
N THR A 228 -0.69 10.25 29.06
CA THR A 228 -1.01 9.31 27.98
C THR A 228 -1.97 9.91 26.96
N MET A 229 -3.05 10.60 27.36
CA MET A 229 -3.97 11.25 26.43
C MET A 229 -3.38 12.49 25.74
N GLY A 230 -2.46 13.21 26.39
CA GLY A 230 -1.73 14.35 25.83
C GLY A 230 -0.70 13.89 24.80
N GLY A 231 0.09 12.86 25.11
CA GLY A 231 0.99 12.23 24.13
C GLY A 231 0.23 11.65 22.94
N VAL A 232 -0.90 10.96 23.17
CA VAL A 232 -1.77 10.47 22.11
C VAL A 232 -2.44 11.63 21.35
N GLY A 233 -2.88 12.68 22.02
CA GLY A 233 -3.52 13.85 21.42
C GLY A 233 -2.57 14.67 20.54
N THR A 234 -1.34 14.89 21.00
CA THR A 234 -0.28 15.56 20.25
C THR A 234 0.21 14.68 19.11
N TYR A 235 0.40 13.38 19.32
CA TYR A 235 0.70 12.44 18.23
C TYR A 235 -0.40 12.46 17.16
N VAL A 236 -1.67 12.36 17.56
CA VAL A 236 -2.81 12.41 16.64
C VAL A 236 -2.95 13.78 16.00
N GLY A 237 -2.63 14.87 16.69
CA GLY A 237 -2.65 16.24 16.18
C GLY A 237 -1.56 16.51 15.16
N VAL A 238 -0.32 16.08 15.44
CA VAL A 238 0.83 16.15 14.53
C VAL A 238 0.63 15.21 13.34
N GLU A 239 0.17 13.98 13.57
CA GLU A 239 -0.19 13.05 12.50
C GLU A 239 -1.31 13.65 11.63
N ALA A 240 -2.38 14.19 12.21
CA ALA A 240 -3.45 14.85 11.47
C ALA A 240 -2.99 16.14 10.75
N GLY A 241 -2.02 16.86 11.31
CA GLY A 241 -1.39 18.04 10.72
C GLY A 241 -0.53 17.68 9.51
N LEU A 242 0.36 16.70 9.67
CA LEU A 242 1.19 16.13 8.59
C LEU A 242 0.34 15.44 7.51
N GLU A 243 -0.76 14.79 7.89
CA GLU A 243 -1.75 14.26 6.96
C GLU A 243 -2.55 15.36 6.26
N ARG A 244 -2.71 16.56 6.84
CA ARG A 244 -3.42 17.69 6.22
C ARG A 244 -2.54 18.54 5.31
N THR A 245 -1.26 18.74 5.62
CA THR A 245 -0.33 19.47 4.75
C THR A 245 -0.07 18.71 3.44
N LYS A 246 -0.27 17.38 3.42
CA LYS A 246 -0.33 16.53 2.21
C LYS A 246 -1.61 15.68 2.18
N ARG A 247 -2.77 16.32 1.99
CA ARG A 247 -4.14 15.83 2.24
C ARG A 247 -4.65 14.61 1.44
N TRP A 248 -3.82 13.59 1.17
CA TRP A 248 -4.11 12.13 1.23
C TRP A 248 -3.01 11.32 0.55
N GLY A 249 -1.98 10.93 1.31
CA GLY A 249 -0.78 10.34 0.69
C GLY A 249 -0.13 11.34 -0.28
N HIS A 250 0.90 10.96 -0.99
CA HIS A 250 1.22 11.70 -2.21
C HIS A 250 0.03 11.52 -3.15
N GLN A 251 -0.79 12.56 -3.36
CA GLN A 251 -1.65 12.57 -4.54
C GLN A 251 -0.72 12.44 -5.73
N SER A 252 -0.89 11.40 -6.54
CA SER A 252 -0.15 11.30 -7.79
C SER A 252 -0.40 12.53 -8.65
N GLU A 253 0.53 12.83 -9.55
CA GLU A 253 0.32 13.89 -10.54
C GLU A 253 -0.98 13.65 -11.32
N VAL A 254 -1.33 12.40 -11.61
CA VAL A 254 -2.61 12.01 -12.23
C VAL A 254 -3.80 12.54 -11.42
N MET A 255 -3.85 12.28 -10.11
CA MET A 255 -4.96 12.77 -9.29
C MET A 255 -4.96 14.28 -9.13
N LYS A 256 -3.79 14.93 -9.08
CA LYS A 256 -3.70 16.39 -9.02
C LYS A 256 -4.23 17.02 -10.31
N GLN A 257 -3.81 16.50 -11.47
CA GLN A 257 -4.24 16.97 -12.77
C GLN A 257 -5.73 16.67 -12.98
N ALA A 258 -6.19 15.45 -12.70
CA ALA A 258 -7.61 15.08 -12.77
C ALA A 258 -8.48 15.93 -11.84
N LYS A 259 -7.98 16.32 -10.67
CA LYS A 259 -8.71 17.23 -9.75
C LYS A 259 -8.70 18.68 -10.23
N LYS A 260 -7.63 19.13 -10.90
CA LYS A 260 -7.57 20.45 -11.54
C LYS A 260 -8.54 20.50 -12.73
N ALA A 261 -8.51 19.45 -13.55
CA ALA A 261 -9.43 19.22 -14.66
C ALA A 261 -10.87 19.17 -14.15
N SER A 262 -11.15 18.38 -13.10
CA SER A 262 -12.51 18.25 -12.58
C SER A 262 -13.08 19.58 -12.15
N LYS A 263 -12.29 20.50 -11.57
CA LYS A 263 -12.76 21.87 -11.24
C LYS A 263 -13.14 22.69 -12.46
N ALA A 264 -12.47 22.49 -13.60
CA ALA A 264 -12.69 23.23 -14.83
C ALA A 264 -13.81 22.63 -15.71
N PHE A 265 -14.06 21.33 -15.58
CA PHE A 265 -14.85 20.55 -16.52
C PHE A 265 -16.13 19.94 -15.92
N PHE A 266 -17.11 19.64 -16.78
CA PHE A 266 -18.27 18.82 -16.45
C PHE A 266 -17.89 17.33 -16.40
N SER A 267 -18.76 16.48 -15.83
CA SER A 267 -18.46 15.04 -15.62
C SER A 267 -18.11 14.27 -16.91
N ARG A 268 -18.64 14.69 -18.06
CA ARG A 268 -18.37 14.06 -19.37
C ARG A 268 -16.92 14.30 -19.81
N GLU A 269 -16.47 15.54 -19.76
CA GLU A 269 -15.10 15.94 -20.11
C GLU A 269 -14.06 15.33 -19.15
N LEU A 270 -14.42 15.11 -17.89
CA LEU A 270 -13.56 14.41 -16.94
C LEU A 270 -13.34 12.93 -17.32
N LYS A 271 -14.37 12.26 -17.85
CA LYS A 271 -14.22 10.89 -18.36
C LYS A 271 -13.27 10.88 -19.56
N ASP A 272 -13.49 11.77 -20.52
CA ASP A 272 -12.64 11.88 -21.71
C ASP A 272 -11.19 12.18 -21.33
N TYR A 273 -10.97 13.00 -20.29
CA TYR A 273 -9.64 13.23 -19.74
C TYR A 273 -9.00 11.95 -19.18
N VAL A 274 -9.73 11.18 -18.37
CA VAL A 274 -9.23 9.91 -17.79
C VAL A 274 -8.96 8.87 -18.88
N ASP A 275 -9.81 8.80 -19.91
CA ASP A 275 -9.68 7.88 -21.02
C ASP A 275 -8.41 8.14 -21.86
N ASN A 276 -7.90 9.38 -21.85
CA ASN A 276 -6.69 9.83 -22.55
C ASN A 276 -5.40 9.79 -21.70
N LEU A 277 -5.47 9.37 -20.43
CA LEU A 277 -4.28 9.22 -19.61
C LEU A 277 -3.43 8.02 -20.08
N PRO A 278 -2.10 8.05 -19.90
CA PRO A 278 -1.25 6.89 -20.15
C PRO A 278 -1.72 5.67 -19.35
N THR A 279 -1.78 4.49 -19.98
CA THR A 279 -2.22 3.24 -19.35
C THR A 279 -1.45 2.91 -18.07
N GLU A 280 -0.14 3.16 -18.04
CA GLU A 280 0.69 2.91 -16.87
C GLU A 280 0.36 3.84 -15.70
N ASP A 281 -0.03 5.07 -15.99
CA ASP A 281 -0.43 6.06 -14.99
C ASP A 281 -1.81 5.71 -14.39
N ILE A 282 -2.73 5.22 -15.22
CA ILE A 282 -4.04 4.71 -14.78
C ILE A 282 -3.83 3.51 -13.85
N ARG A 283 -2.99 2.53 -14.23
CA ARG A 283 -2.72 1.34 -13.42
C ARG A 283 -2.07 1.68 -12.09
N LYS A 284 -1.04 2.52 -12.08
CA LYS A 284 -0.38 2.98 -10.85
C LYS A 284 -1.34 3.71 -9.93
N GLU A 285 -2.19 4.57 -10.48
CA GLU A 285 -3.15 5.30 -9.66
C GLU A 285 -4.29 4.42 -9.16
N ALA A 286 -4.83 3.53 -9.99
CA ALA A 286 -5.81 2.52 -9.60
C ALA A 286 -5.28 1.64 -8.47
N ALA A 287 -4.02 1.20 -8.58
CA ALA A 287 -3.33 0.44 -7.56
C ALA A 287 -3.25 1.18 -6.21
N ARG A 288 -2.80 2.44 -6.26
CA ARG A 288 -2.74 3.32 -5.09
C ARG A 288 -4.11 3.52 -4.45
N LEU A 289 -5.15 3.75 -5.25
CA LEU A 289 -6.51 3.96 -4.76
C LEU A 289 -7.10 2.69 -4.11
N LYS A 290 -6.93 1.52 -4.72
CA LYS A 290 -7.32 0.20 -4.14
C LYS A 290 -6.61 -0.05 -2.80
N MET A 291 -5.34 0.32 -2.67
CA MET A 291 -4.62 0.27 -1.39
C MET A 291 -5.25 1.21 -0.36
N LEU A 292 -5.46 2.48 -0.72
CA LEU A 292 -6.00 3.49 0.19
C LEU A 292 -7.39 3.13 0.68
N GLN A 293 -8.22 2.54 -0.16
CA GLN A 293 -9.52 1.99 0.21
C GLN A 293 -9.39 0.98 1.36
N VAL A 294 -8.55 -0.04 1.21
CA VAL A 294 -8.40 -1.11 2.20
C VAL A 294 -7.76 -0.57 3.48
N GLU A 295 -6.72 0.26 3.37
CA GLU A 295 -6.05 0.83 4.52
C GLU A 295 -6.97 1.77 5.31
N LYS A 296 -7.74 2.63 4.63
CA LYS A 296 -8.57 3.64 5.29
C LYS A 296 -9.97 3.14 5.63
N GLY A 297 -10.44 2.05 5.04
CA GLY A 297 -11.82 1.59 5.18
C GLY A 297 -12.81 2.59 4.58
N LEU A 298 -12.53 3.04 3.36
CA LEU A 298 -13.32 4.04 2.64
C LEU A 298 -13.77 3.45 1.30
N SER A 299 -15.00 3.77 0.86
CA SER A 299 -15.45 3.47 -0.49
C SER A 299 -14.63 4.24 -1.51
N MET A 300 -14.49 3.70 -2.72
CA MET A 300 -13.78 4.36 -3.82
C MET A 300 -14.34 5.75 -4.12
N GLU A 301 -15.66 5.92 -4.02
CA GLU A 301 -16.32 7.22 -4.14
C GLU A 301 -15.76 8.27 -3.16
N ARG A 302 -15.40 7.83 -1.95
CA ARG A 302 -14.84 8.71 -0.93
C ARG A 302 -13.33 8.87 -1.07
N VAL A 303 -12.59 7.86 -1.54
CA VAL A 303 -11.11 7.86 -1.66
C VAL A 303 -10.61 8.88 -2.70
N GLY A 304 -11.44 9.28 -3.67
CA GLY A 304 -11.09 10.33 -4.65
C GLY A 304 -11.40 11.77 -4.22
N GLY A 305 -12.19 11.97 -3.16
CA GLY A 305 -12.81 13.26 -2.86
C GLY A 305 -13.98 13.59 -3.79
N ASP A 306 -14.37 14.86 -3.84
CA ASP A 306 -15.56 15.30 -4.59
C ASP A 306 -15.42 15.00 -6.10
N ARG A 307 -16.48 14.41 -6.69
CA ARG A 307 -16.70 14.14 -8.14
C ARG A 307 -16.34 12.75 -8.70
N GLY A 308 -16.04 11.74 -7.88
CA GLY A 308 -15.96 10.34 -8.38
C GLY A 308 -14.80 10.07 -9.36
N ILE A 309 -13.74 10.88 -9.33
CA ILE A 309 -12.54 10.68 -10.17
C ILE A 309 -11.94 9.28 -9.91
N ALA A 310 -11.86 8.89 -8.64
CA ALA A 310 -11.31 7.59 -8.27
C ALA A 310 -12.10 6.43 -8.88
N SER A 311 -13.43 6.48 -8.89
CA SER A 311 -14.25 5.48 -9.56
C SER A 311 -14.06 5.46 -11.08
N LEU A 312 -13.82 6.61 -11.72
CA LEU A 312 -13.51 6.68 -13.15
C LEU A 312 -12.16 6.01 -13.46
N ILE A 313 -11.13 6.27 -12.65
CA ILE A 313 -9.81 5.65 -12.80
C ILE A 313 -9.89 4.13 -12.65
N ILE A 314 -10.57 3.63 -11.60
CA ILE A 314 -10.75 2.18 -11.40
C ILE A 314 -11.56 1.55 -12.52
N ARG A 315 -12.61 2.22 -12.98
CA ARG A 315 -13.40 1.75 -14.11
C ARG A 315 -12.54 1.63 -15.36
N ARG A 316 -11.72 2.64 -15.67
CA ARG A 316 -10.84 2.63 -16.84
C ARG A 316 -9.75 1.56 -16.72
N ASP A 317 -9.19 1.37 -15.52
CA ASP A 317 -8.28 0.25 -15.21
C ASP A 317 -8.93 -1.11 -15.53
N ASN A 318 -10.16 -1.34 -15.06
CA ASN A 318 -10.89 -2.58 -15.34
C ASN A 318 -11.19 -2.77 -16.85
N GLU A 319 -11.50 -1.69 -17.57
CA GLU A 319 -11.69 -1.71 -19.03
C GLU A 319 -10.38 -2.14 -19.73
N LEU A 320 -9.25 -1.52 -19.39
CA LEU A 320 -7.93 -1.83 -19.95
C LEU A 320 -7.48 -3.27 -19.64
N THR A 321 -7.77 -3.76 -18.42
CA THR A 321 -7.51 -5.16 -18.04
C THR A 321 -8.35 -6.12 -18.88
N THR A 322 -9.62 -5.80 -19.10
CA THR A 322 -10.54 -6.62 -19.90
C THR A 322 -10.11 -6.66 -21.38
N GLU A 323 -9.81 -5.49 -21.95
CA GLU A 323 -9.32 -5.35 -23.33
C GLU A 323 -8.05 -6.19 -23.55
N LYS A 324 -7.08 -6.09 -22.64
CA LYS A 324 -5.82 -6.85 -22.72
C LYS A 324 -6.03 -8.36 -22.53
N ALA A 325 -6.90 -8.78 -21.61
CA ALA A 325 -7.20 -10.19 -21.39
C ALA A 325 -7.85 -10.84 -22.62
N ILE A 326 -8.76 -10.11 -23.28
CA ILE A 326 -9.43 -10.58 -24.50
C ILE A 326 -8.48 -10.61 -25.68
N ALA A 327 -7.69 -9.56 -25.90
CA ALA A 327 -6.69 -9.55 -26.96
C ALA A 327 -5.69 -10.70 -26.80
N THR A 328 -5.27 -10.99 -25.56
CA THR A 328 -4.41 -12.14 -25.26
C THR A 328 -5.13 -13.46 -25.56
N ALA A 329 -6.40 -13.59 -25.19
CA ALA A 329 -7.17 -14.80 -25.42
C ALA A 329 -7.43 -15.06 -26.91
N GLU A 330 -7.71 -14.02 -27.69
CA GLU A 330 -7.90 -14.11 -29.14
C GLU A 330 -6.60 -14.44 -29.89
N SER A 331 -5.46 -13.99 -29.37
CA SER A 331 -4.15 -14.26 -29.98
C SER A 331 -3.61 -15.68 -29.74
N ARG A 332 -4.11 -16.38 -28.71
CA ARG A 332 -3.66 -17.72 -28.35
C ARG A 332 -4.43 -18.76 -29.16
N ASP A 333 -3.78 -19.32 -30.18
CA ASP A 333 -4.27 -20.52 -30.87
C ASP A 333 -4.13 -21.71 -29.92
N SER A 334 -5.22 -22.11 -29.27
CA SER A 334 -5.16 -23.16 -28.25
C SER A 334 -6.39 -24.06 -28.26
N ALA A 335 -6.18 -25.32 -27.89
CA ALA A 335 -7.23 -26.31 -27.69
C ALA A 335 -8.07 -26.08 -26.42
N LEU A 336 -7.74 -25.07 -25.60
CA LEU A 336 -8.48 -24.72 -24.39
C LEU A 336 -9.75 -23.93 -24.71
N SER A 337 -10.72 -23.96 -23.80
CA SER A 337 -11.92 -23.12 -23.94
C SER A 337 -11.54 -21.65 -23.85
N PHE A 338 -12.27 -20.79 -24.56
CA PHE A 338 -12.05 -19.33 -24.50
C PHE A 338 -12.14 -18.82 -23.05
N ALA A 339 -13.09 -19.32 -22.25
CA ALA A 339 -13.19 -19.04 -20.83
C ALA A 339 -11.89 -19.37 -20.05
N ASP A 340 -11.27 -20.54 -20.29
CA ASP A 340 -10.03 -20.92 -19.60
C ASP A 340 -8.86 -20.00 -19.96
N ILE A 341 -8.70 -19.67 -21.25
CA ILE A 341 -7.63 -18.78 -21.73
C ILE A 341 -7.83 -17.38 -21.15
N LEU A 342 -9.07 -16.89 -21.18
CA LEU A 342 -9.43 -15.57 -20.69
C LEU A 342 -9.23 -15.45 -19.18
N LEU A 343 -9.63 -16.45 -18.40
CA LEU A 343 -9.42 -16.46 -16.95
C LEU A 343 -7.93 -16.51 -16.61
N THR A 344 -7.17 -17.34 -17.31
CA THR A 344 -5.71 -17.40 -17.13
C THR A 344 -5.09 -16.03 -17.40
N SER A 345 -5.44 -15.40 -18.52
CA SER A 345 -4.95 -14.07 -18.86
C SER A 345 -5.40 -13.01 -17.85
N LEU A 346 -6.65 -13.08 -17.36
CA LEU A 346 -7.17 -12.17 -16.36
C LEU A 346 -6.42 -12.32 -15.03
N SER A 347 -6.17 -13.54 -14.59
CA SER A 347 -5.38 -13.85 -13.40
C SER A 347 -3.94 -13.34 -13.53
N GLU A 348 -3.29 -13.54 -14.69
CA GLU A 348 -1.96 -12.99 -14.99
C GLU A 348 -1.96 -11.45 -14.90
N GLN A 349 -2.94 -10.76 -15.50
CA GLN A 349 -3.03 -9.29 -15.44
C GLN A 349 -3.31 -8.77 -14.02
N ILE A 350 -4.20 -9.44 -13.27
CA ILE A 350 -4.49 -9.07 -11.88
C ILE A 350 -3.25 -9.27 -11.00
N ASN A 351 -2.49 -10.35 -11.21
CA ASN A 351 -1.26 -10.63 -10.47
C ASN A 351 -0.18 -9.58 -10.74
N ALA A 352 0.06 -9.26 -12.02
CA ALA A 352 0.98 -8.20 -12.40
C ALA A 352 0.56 -6.85 -11.79
N THR A 353 -0.73 -6.55 -11.79
CA THR A 353 -1.25 -5.32 -11.16
C THR A 353 -1.01 -5.34 -9.66
N ASN A 354 -1.26 -6.47 -8.98
CA ASN A 354 -1.05 -6.61 -7.55
C ASN A 354 0.42 -6.48 -7.15
N GLU A 355 1.36 -6.95 -7.96
CA GLU A 355 2.79 -6.77 -7.72
C GLU A 355 3.20 -5.30 -7.75
N VAL A 356 2.72 -4.56 -8.77
CA VAL A 356 2.90 -3.10 -8.85
C VAL A 356 2.23 -2.41 -7.65
N VAL A 357 1.02 -2.83 -7.28
CA VAL A 357 0.33 -2.33 -6.08
C VAL A 357 1.21 -2.52 -4.86
N GLU A 358 1.67 -3.73 -4.58
CA GLU A 358 2.40 -4.07 -3.37
C GLU A 358 3.74 -3.33 -3.26
N SER A 359 4.48 -3.16 -4.36
CA SER A 359 5.72 -2.39 -4.35
C SER A 359 5.51 -0.90 -4.04
N GLU A 360 4.50 -0.28 -4.65
CA GLU A 360 4.11 1.11 -4.35
C GLU A 360 3.53 1.27 -2.95
N VAL A 361 2.73 0.30 -2.49
CA VAL A 361 2.23 0.23 -1.11
C VAL A 361 3.40 0.21 -0.14
N ASP A 362 4.39 -0.65 -0.36
CA ASP A 362 5.51 -0.81 0.55
C ASP A 362 6.40 0.45 0.56
N LYS A 363 6.54 1.14 -0.58
CA LYS A 363 7.16 2.48 -0.65
C LYS A 363 6.38 3.53 0.14
N GLU A 364 5.07 3.60 -0.03
CA GLU A 364 4.23 4.55 0.73
C GLU A 364 4.20 4.22 2.23
N ARG A 365 4.25 2.94 2.60
CA ARG A 365 4.35 2.48 3.98
C ARG A 365 5.68 2.87 4.62
N LYS A 366 6.81 2.72 3.92
CA LYS A 366 8.12 3.23 4.38
C LYS A 366 8.03 4.73 4.65
N ASN A 367 7.47 5.50 3.71
CA ASN A 367 7.27 6.94 3.89
C ASN A 367 6.34 7.28 5.06
N LYS A 368 5.27 6.50 5.26
CA LYS A 368 4.35 6.65 6.39
C LYS A 368 5.01 6.30 7.71
N MET A 369 5.88 5.30 7.74
CA MET A 369 6.70 4.94 8.91
C MET A 369 7.59 6.11 9.28
N VAL A 370 8.33 6.67 8.31
CA VAL A 370 9.18 7.85 8.54
C VAL A 370 8.35 9.00 9.12
N ARG A 371 7.19 9.32 8.53
CA ARG A 371 6.29 10.36 9.05
C ARG A 371 5.81 10.08 10.47
N LYS A 372 5.42 8.84 10.77
CA LYS A 372 4.97 8.44 12.12
C LYS A 372 6.10 8.50 13.13
N THR A 373 7.30 8.05 12.78
CA THR A 373 8.49 8.15 13.63
C THR A 373 8.83 9.61 13.89
N VAL A 374 8.82 10.47 12.86
CA VAL A 374 8.99 11.92 13.02
C VAL A 374 7.89 12.51 13.91
N ALA A 375 6.63 12.09 13.76
CA ALA A 375 5.53 12.56 14.61
C ALA A 375 5.63 12.06 16.06
N VAL A 376 6.13 10.84 16.31
CA VAL A 376 6.41 10.34 17.66
C VAL A 376 7.59 11.08 18.26
N LEU A 377 8.65 11.35 17.50
CA LEU A 377 9.81 12.11 17.98
C LEU A 377 9.45 13.57 18.27
N ALA A 378 8.76 14.24 17.35
CA ALA A 378 8.25 15.60 17.55
C ALA A 378 7.20 15.64 18.67
N GLY A 379 6.29 14.67 18.73
CA GLY A 379 5.28 14.56 19.78
C GLY A 379 5.88 14.16 21.14
N GLY A 380 6.99 13.45 21.16
CA GLY A 380 7.78 13.09 22.34
C GLY A 380 8.59 14.28 22.83
N ALA A 381 9.25 15.02 21.94
CA ALA A 381 9.93 16.27 22.24
C ALA A 381 8.96 17.35 22.72
N VAL A 382 7.81 17.52 22.04
CA VAL A 382 6.75 18.44 22.46
C VAL A 382 6.04 17.93 23.72
N GLY A 383 5.83 16.63 23.86
CA GLY A 383 5.27 16.02 25.07
C GLY A 383 6.21 16.13 26.28
N TRP A 384 7.51 16.12 26.04
CA TRP A 384 8.55 16.40 27.04
C TRP A 384 8.63 17.90 27.35
N LEU A 385 8.54 18.79 26.35
CA LEU A 385 8.50 20.25 26.55
C LEU A 385 7.23 20.72 27.28
N ILE A 386 6.06 20.17 26.92
CA ILE A 386 4.77 20.52 27.52
C ILE A 386 4.58 19.78 28.85
N GLY A 387 4.95 18.49 28.92
CA GLY A 387 4.91 17.69 30.15
C GLY A 387 5.90 18.18 31.18
N GLY A 388 7.14 18.49 30.77
CA GLY A 388 8.19 19.05 31.64
C GLY A 388 7.76 20.39 32.26
N LYS A 389 7.12 21.27 31.50
CA LYS A 389 6.58 22.54 32.04
C LYS A 389 5.35 22.37 32.93
N LEU A 390 4.54 21.32 32.74
CA LEU A 390 3.35 21.05 33.59
C LEU A 390 3.68 20.33 34.90
N PHE A 391 4.86 19.73 35.04
CA PHE A 391 5.40 19.27 36.33
C PHE A 391 6.19 20.36 37.08
N GLN A 392 6.43 21.54 36.47
CA GLN A 392 7.10 22.70 37.09
C GLN A 392 6.13 23.63 37.83
N GLY A 393 5.18 23.05 38.57
CA GLY A 393 4.43 23.77 39.62
C GLY A 393 5.25 24.03 40.89
N THR A 394 6.49 23.57 40.92
CA THR A 394 7.51 23.84 41.94
C THR A 394 8.75 24.27 41.19
N GLU A 395 9.32 25.42 41.59
CA GLU A 395 10.59 26.05 41.14
C GLU A 395 11.31 25.38 39.97
N ALA A 396 11.50 26.13 38.88
CA ALA A 396 12.25 25.68 37.71
C ALA A 396 13.60 25.09 38.12
N VAL A 397 13.66 23.76 38.22
CA VAL A 397 14.91 23.02 38.27
C VAL A 397 15.50 23.20 36.89
N VAL A 398 16.42 24.16 36.77
CA VAL A 398 17.35 24.26 35.66
C VAL A 398 17.93 22.86 35.49
N PRO A 399 17.79 22.21 34.31
CA PRO A 399 18.42 20.92 34.10
C PRO A 399 19.89 21.08 34.50
N PRO A 400 20.45 20.16 35.29
CA PRO A 400 21.82 20.30 35.77
C PRO A 400 22.73 20.53 34.56
N GLU A 401 23.57 21.56 34.62
CA GLU A 401 24.58 21.83 33.59
C GLU A 401 25.28 20.52 33.25
N VAL A 402 25.28 20.17 31.96
CA VAL A 402 25.88 18.92 31.50
C VAL A 402 27.37 19.18 31.29
N ILE A 403 28.07 19.30 32.41
CA ILE A 403 29.53 19.38 32.43
C ILE A 403 30.06 17.95 32.27
N HIS A 404 30.70 17.68 31.14
CA HIS A 404 31.32 16.39 30.86
C HIS A 404 32.78 16.40 31.29
N ASN A 405 33.19 15.45 32.12
CA ASN A 405 34.59 15.28 32.51
C ASN A 405 35.30 14.34 31.53
N VAL A 406 36.29 14.86 30.79
CA VAL A 406 37.03 14.12 29.76
C VAL A 406 37.82 12.97 30.37
N THR A 407 37.51 11.75 29.91
CA THR A 407 38.20 10.52 30.29
C THR A 407 39.20 10.05 29.23
N PRO A 408 40.18 9.19 29.58
CA PRO A 408 41.16 8.70 28.62
C PRO A 408 40.53 8.05 27.39
N GLY A 409 40.92 8.51 26.20
CA GLY A 409 40.47 7.98 24.91
C GLY A 409 39.16 8.60 24.38
N GLU A 410 38.59 9.58 25.08
CA GLU A 410 37.51 10.41 24.56
C GLU A 410 38.02 11.48 23.60
N ASN A 411 37.15 11.84 22.66
CA ASN A 411 37.26 13.00 21.78
C ASN A 411 35.88 13.65 21.69
N THR A 412 35.80 14.86 21.14
CA THR A 412 34.54 15.62 21.05
C THR A 412 33.43 14.84 20.36
N TRP A 413 33.78 14.06 19.32
CA TRP A 413 32.85 13.17 18.63
C TRP A 413 32.18 12.15 19.58
N LYS A 414 32.98 11.41 20.37
CA LYS A 414 32.47 10.39 21.31
C LYS A 414 31.63 11.00 22.42
N ILE A 415 31.97 12.20 22.88
CA ILE A 415 31.21 12.90 23.91
C ILE A 415 29.83 13.27 23.37
N ILE A 416 29.76 13.82 22.14
CA ILE A 416 28.50 14.10 21.44
C ILE A 416 27.71 12.81 21.25
N GLU A 417 28.32 11.75 20.72
CA GLU A 417 27.65 10.48 20.46
C GLU A 417 27.05 9.90 21.75
N SER A 418 27.84 9.80 22.82
CA SER A 418 27.43 9.27 24.12
C SER A 418 26.27 10.07 24.70
N ASN A 419 26.34 11.40 24.63
CA ASN A 419 25.26 12.27 25.08
C ASN A 419 23.97 12.03 24.28
N LEU A 420 24.03 12.01 22.95
CA LEU A 420 22.87 11.78 22.09
C LEU A 420 22.25 10.39 22.30
N ASP A 421 23.07 9.36 22.49
CA ASP A 421 22.60 7.99 22.76
C ASP A 421 21.96 7.87 24.15
N SER A 422 22.53 8.53 25.17
CA SER A 422 21.94 8.57 26.52
C SER A 422 20.54 9.20 26.52
N HIS A 423 20.29 10.15 25.60
CA HIS A 423 18.98 10.77 25.38
C HIS A 423 18.14 10.09 24.29
N SER A 424 18.62 9.00 23.70
CA SER A 424 17.97 8.32 22.56
C SER A 424 17.66 9.24 21.37
N ALA A 425 18.39 10.34 21.21
CA ALA A 425 18.15 11.34 20.17
C ALA A 425 18.41 10.79 18.75
N MET A 426 19.33 9.83 18.64
CA MET A 426 19.69 9.16 17.39
C MET A 426 18.89 7.86 17.13
N ALA A 427 17.89 7.55 17.96
CA ALA A 427 17.15 6.30 17.84
C ALA A 427 16.41 6.19 16.49
N GLY A 428 16.75 5.15 15.72
CA GLY A 428 16.12 4.86 14.42
C GLY A 428 16.76 5.56 13.22
N LEU A 429 17.87 6.29 13.42
CA LEU A 429 18.75 6.71 12.32
C LEU A 429 19.60 5.52 11.85
N GLY A 430 19.85 5.44 10.54
CA GLY A 430 20.87 4.54 9.99
C GLY A 430 22.27 5.06 10.31
N GLU A 431 23.29 4.21 10.18
CA GLU A 431 24.69 4.52 10.52
C GLU A 431 25.18 5.82 9.88
N ALA A 432 25.02 5.97 8.56
CA ALA A 432 25.42 7.20 7.86
C ALA A 432 24.69 8.46 8.36
N SER A 433 23.40 8.35 8.70
CA SER A 433 22.63 9.47 9.27
C SER A 433 23.09 9.79 10.70
N ARG A 434 23.50 8.79 11.49
CA ARG A 434 24.08 9.03 12.82
C ARG A 434 25.40 9.79 12.69
N THR A 435 26.30 9.32 11.82
CA THR A 435 27.57 9.98 11.51
C THR A 435 27.33 11.43 11.09
N HIS A 436 26.43 11.67 10.14
CA HIS A 436 26.11 13.03 9.69
C HIS A 436 25.52 13.91 10.81
N MET A 437 24.71 13.35 11.70
CA MET A 437 24.14 14.11 12.83
C MET A 437 25.24 14.55 13.81
N ILE A 438 26.15 13.64 14.15
CA ILE A 438 27.28 13.94 15.06
C ILE A 438 28.21 14.95 14.42
N ASP A 439 28.53 14.79 13.14
CA ASP A 439 29.36 15.71 12.35
C ASP A 439 28.77 17.13 12.32
N SER A 440 27.47 17.25 12.02
CA SER A 440 26.78 18.54 12.03
C SER A 440 26.79 19.25 13.40
N LEU A 441 26.89 18.50 14.50
CA LEU A 441 27.00 19.07 15.85
C LEU A 441 28.46 19.39 16.19
N LYS A 442 29.42 18.56 15.76
CA LYS A 442 30.85 18.83 15.91
C LYS A 442 31.25 20.09 15.15
N ASP A 443 30.74 20.29 13.94
CA ASP A 443 30.97 21.50 13.13
C ASP A 443 30.64 22.79 13.91
N ILE A 444 29.69 22.75 14.84
CA ILE A 444 29.36 23.91 15.67
C ILE A 444 30.54 24.25 16.58
N PHE A 445 31.16 23.25 17.22
CA PHE A 445 32.35 23.45 18.05
C PHE A 445 33.58 23.83 17.22
N ASP A 446 33.76 23.21 16.05
CA ASP A 446 34.90 23.51 15.16
C ASP A 446 34.87 24.94 14.63
N ASN A 447 33.68 25.54 14.51
CA ASN A 447 33.49 26.93 14.07
C ASN A 447 33.44 27.94 15.23
N MET A 448 33.59 27.52 16.49
CA MET A 448 33.66 28.44 17.63
C MET A 448 34.99 29.17 17.69
N ASP A 449 34.98 30.40 18.20
CA ASP A 449 36.22 31.13 18.47
C ASP A 449 37.01 30.42 19.59
N PRO A 450 38.35 30.34 19.52
CA PRO A 450 39.16 29.70 20.56
C PRO A 450 38.87 30.23 21.97
N ALA A 451 38.56 31.52 22.14
CA ALA A 451 38.20 32.07 23.45
C ALA A 451 36.85 31.54 23.95
N GLU A 452 35.89 31.30 23.05
CA GLU A 452 34.61 30.67 23.39
C GLU A 452 34.81 29.20 23.79
N LEU A 453 35.62 28.46 23.04
CA LEU A 453 35.98 27.07 23.36
C LEU A 453 36.65 26.97 24.75
N VAL A 454 37.61 27.86 25.05
CA VAL A 454 38.24 27.93 26.38
C VAL A 454 37.20 28.22 27.47
N SER A 455 36.23 29.12 27.21
CA SER A 455 35.17 29.42 28.17
C SER A 455 34.24 28.22 28.44
N ARG A 456 34.15 27.30 27.48
CA ARG A 456 33.40 26.04 27.56
C ARG A 456 34.24 24.87 28.07
N GLY A 457 35.48 25.10 28.51
CA GLY A 457 36.32 24.08 29.14
C GLY A 457 37.29 23.34 28.21
N PHE A 458 37.40 23.72 26.94
CA PHE A 458 38.44 23.25 26.02
C PHE A 458 39.72 24.07 26.26
N SER A 459 40.63 23.63 27.13
CA SER A 459 41.76 24.45 27.57
C SER A 459 42.76 24.79 26.46
N SER A 460 42.78 23.99 25.38
CA SER A 460 43.54 24.21 24.15
C SER A 460 42.99 25.34 23.28
N GLY A 461 41.70 25.69 23.42
CA GLY A 461 40.98 26.50 22.45
C GLY A 461 40.72 25.79 21.11
N ASP A 462 40.86 24.46 21.08
CA ASP A 462 40.68 23.61 19.90
C ASP A 462 39.78 22.42 20.26
N ALA A 463 38.66 22.28 19.55
CA ALA A 463 37.68 21.22 19.78
C ALA A 463 38.21 19.82 19.44
N ASP A 464 39.29 19.70 18.67
CA ASP A 464 39.92 18.41 18.34
C ASP A 464 40.97 17.97 19.36
N LEU A 465 41.38 18.86 20.28
CA LEU A 465 42.43 18.59 21.26
C LEU A 465 41.88 18.65 22.70
N LEU A 466 41.56 17.48 23.26
CA LEU A 466 41.08 17.33 24.63
C LEU A 466 42.17 16.80 25.56
N TYR A 467 42.19 17.29 26.80
CA TYR A 467 43.03 16.79 27.88
C TYR A 467 42.19 16.06 28.94
N VAL A 468 42.71 14.94 29.42
CA VAL A 468 42.05 14.15 30.47
C VAL A 468 41.86 15.01 31.73
N GLY A 469 40.64 15.01 32.26
CA GLY A 469 40.25 15.81 33.43
C GLY A 469 39.65 17.18 33.11
N GLU A 470 39.63 17.59 31.84
CA GLU A 470 38.88 18.78 31.41
C GLU A 470 37.39 18.62 31.70
N ASN A 471 36.75 19.72 32.10
CA ASN A 471 35.33 19.78 32.35
C ASN A 471 34.70 20.60 31.22
N ILE A 472 34.19 19.91 30.21
CA ILE A 472 33.63 20.53 29.01
C ILE A 472 32.14 20.80 29.22
N ASP A 473 31.76 22.06 29.05
CA ASP A 473 30.37 22.50 29.06
C ASP A 473 29.77 22.46 27.65
N MET A 474 28.94 21.44 27.41
CA MET A 474 28.19 21.29 26.15
C MET A 474 26.76 21.83 26.24
N THR A 475 26.43 22.49 27.35
CA THR A 475 25.14 23.18 27.56
C THR A 475 25.01 24.35 26.57
N GLY A 476 23.79 24.60 26.11
CA GLY A 476 23.45 25.47 24.98
C GLY A 476 23.66 24.87 23.58
N ILE A 477 24.19 23.64 23.44
CA ILE A 477 24.35 22.98 22.13
C ILE A 477 23.66 21.63 22.12
N LEU A 478 24.05 20.72 23.03
CA LEU A 478 23.51 19.36 23.06
C LEU A 478 22.16 19.24 23.77
N ASP A 479 21.82 20.24 24.57
CA ASP A 479 20.54 20.42 25.26
C ASP A 479 19.63 21.44 24.56
N ASP A 480 20.14 22.23 23.59
CA ASP A 480 19.34 23.16 22.81
C ASP A 480 18.47 22.36 21.82
N PRO A 481 17.13 22.35 22.02
CA PRO A 481 16.23 21.58 21.16
C PRO A 481 16.23 22.06 19.71
N GLU A 482 16.49 23.34 19.45
CA GLU A 482 16.52 23.90 18.10
C GLU A 482 17.73 23.37 17.33
N ILE A 483 18.91 23.37 17.97
CA ILE A 483 20.16 22.86 17.40
C ILE A 483 20.04 21.35 17.13
N ILE A 484 19.63 20.57 18.14
CA ILE A 484 19.45 19.10 17.99
C ILE A 484 18.43 18.77 16.91
N THR A 485 17.32 19.50 16.86
CA THR A 485 16.27 19.28 15.85
C THR A 485 16.78 19.59 14.44
N LYS A 486 17.55 20.68 14.27
CA LYS A 486 18.16 21.05 12.99
C LYS A 486 19.16 19.99 12.52
N ALA A 487 20.06 19.54 13.40
CA ALA A 487 21.01 18.47 13.10
C ALA A 487 20.30 17.16 12.70
N LEU A 488 19.23 16.80 13.43
CA LEU A 488 18.42 15.61 13.12
C LEU A 488 17.71 15.71 11.77
N PHE A 489 17.21 16.89 11.39
CA PHE A 489 16.60 17.10 10.07
C PHE A 489 17.62 17.00 8.95
N ASN A 490 18.78 17.66 9.10
CA ASN A 490 19.87 17.58 8.13
C ASN A 490 20.32 16.12 7.91
N ALA A 491 20.50 15.37 9.00
CA ALA A 491 20.87 13.95 8.96
C ALA A 491 19.83 13.04 8.29
N LYS A 492 18.56 13.45 8.22
CA LYS A 492 17.49 12.70 7.54
C LYS A 492 17.35 13.05 6.06
N ASP A 493 17.76 14.25 5.68
CA ASP A 493 17.66 14.75 4.32
C ASP A 493 18.92 14.46 3.48
N ILE A 494 19.87 13.68 4.01
CA ILE A 494 21.03 13.19 3.26
C ILE A 494 20.59 12.34 2.06
N SER A 495 21.17 12.64 0.90
CA SER A 495 20.93 11.92 -0.35
C SER A 495 21.48 10.49 -0.29
N GLU A 496 20.94 9.60 -1.12
CA GLU A 496 21.47 8.23 -1.23
C GLU A 496 22.96 8.21 -1.62
N SER A 497 23.42 9.16 -2.45
CA SER A 497 24.83 9.31 -2.79
C SER A 497 25.70 9.73 -1.60
N GLU A 498 25.19 10.61 -0.74
CA GLU A 498 25.90 11.01 0.48
C GLU A 498 25.98 9.86 1.48
N ILE A 499 24.90 9.09 1.63
CA ILE A 499 24.90 7.85 2.45
C ILE A 499 25.99 6.90 1.96
N ILE A 500 26.05 6.64 0.65
CA ILE A 500 27.06 5.74 0.07
C ILE A 500 28.48 6.29 0.29
N ASN A 501 28.68 7.59 0.13
CA ASN A 501 29.98 8.22 0.34
C ASN A 501 30.43 8.12 1.80
N ILE A 502 29.53 8.38 2.76
CA ILE A 502 29.82 8.27 4.19
C ILE A 502 30.19 6.82 4.55
N VAL A 503 29.39 5.84 4.13
CA VAL A 503 29.66 4.43 4.40
C VAL A 503 30.99 3.99 3.78
N ASN A 504 31.26 4.39 2.54
CA ASN A 504 32.53 4.07 1.86
C ASN A 504 33.73 4.73 2.55
N ASN A 505 33.57 5.95 3.05
CA ASN A 505 34.64 6.64 3.77
C ASN A 505 34.92 5.97 5.12
N ASN A 506 33.88 5.63 5.87
CA ASN A 506 34.01 4.88 7.13
C ASN A 506 34.71 3.53 6.91
N ALA A 507 34.37 2.82 5.83
CA ALA A 507 35.04 1.56 5.46
C ALA A 507 36.52 1.76 5.10
N LYS A 508 36.88 2.86 4.43
CA LYS A 508 38.29 3.20 4.13
C LYS A 508 39.06 3.53 5.40
N ILE A 509 38.47 4.31 6.31
CA ILE A 509 39.07 4.67 7.59
C ILE A 509 39.30 3.41 8.43
N ALA A 510 38.28 2.54 8.54
CA ALA A 510 38.39 1.28 9.25
C ALA A 510 39.51 0.40 8.65
N THR A 511 39.57 0.29 7.32
CA THR A 511 40.63 -0.47 6.63
C THR A 511 42.02 0.13 6.92
N TRP A 512 42.16 1.44 6.79
CA TRP A 512 43.42 2.14 7.08
C TRP A 512 43.88 1.91 8.53
N LEU A 513 42.97 2.03 9.50
CA LEU A 513 43.26 1.79 10.91
C LEU A 513 43.64 0.33 11.18
N LYS A 514 43.08 -0.62 10.42
CA LYS A 514 43.46 -2.03 10.48
C LYS A 514 44.91 -2.22 10.06
N ASP A 515 45.24 -1.64 8.91
CA ASP A 515 46.53 -1.84 8.27
C ASP A 515 47.66 -1.13 9.04
N HIS A 516 47.32 -0.09 9.81
CA HIS A 516 48.27 0.68 10.62
C HIS A 516 48.11 0.42 12.12
N SER A 517 47.40 -0.63 12.54
CA SER A 517 47.13 -0.86 13.97
C SER A 517 48.38 -1.03 14.82
N GLU A 518 49.45 -1.61 14.25
CA GLU A 518 50.74 -1.78 14.93
C GLU A 518 51.47 -0.45 15.12
N GLU A 519 51.48 0.40 14.09
CA GLU A 519 52.05 1.75 14.14
C GLU A 519 51.29 2.64 15.13
N LEU A 520 49.98 2.45 15.20
CA LEU A 520 49.08 3.22 16.04
C LEU A 520 48.98 2.69 17.47
N SER A 521 49.47 1.48 17.76
CA SER A 521 49.39 0.87 19.10
C SER A 521 50.14 1.64 20.19
N GLY A 522 51.09 2.51 19.80
CA GLY A 522 51.78 3.43 20.72
C GLY A 522 51.05 4.77 20.95
N VAL A 523 50.00 5.05 20.17
CA VAL A 523 49.27 6.33 20.18
C VAL A 523 47.81 6.15 20.60
N PHE A 524 47.18 5.06 20.18
CA PHE A 524 45.78 4.74 20.45
C PHE A 524 45.66 3.43 21.23
N ASP A 525 44.74 3.39 22.19
CA ASP A 525 44.37 2.17 22.90
C ASP A 525 43.84 1.12 21.91
N SER A 526 44.26 -0.13 22.07
CA SER A 526 43.86 -1.26 21.21
C SER A 526 42.34 -1.45 21.15
N SER A 527 41.62 -1.06 22.20
CA SER A 527 40.16 -1.07 22.25
C SER A 527 39.50 -0.02 21.35
N VAL A 528 40.17 1.11 21.08
CA VAL A 528 39.70 2.13 20.14
C VAL A 528 39.83 1.59 18.73
N ILE A 529 41.00 1.03 18.39
CA ILE A 529 41.26 0.42 17.08
C ILE A 529 40.22 -0.69 16.82
N GLU A 530 39.96 -1.56 17.79
CA GLU A 530 38.99 -2.66 17.64
C GLU A 530 37.54 -2.18 17.44
N LYS A 531 37.13 -1.06 18.06
CA LYS A 531 35.80 -0.48 17.84
C LYS A 531 35.65 0.12 16.44
N VAL A 532 36.69 0.76 15.89
CA VAL A 532 36.62 1.31 14.52
C VAL A 532 36.51 0.18 13.51
N LEU A 533 37.28 -0.89 13.71
CA LEU A 533 37.28 -2.06 12.85
C LEU A 533 35.95 -2.82 12.81
N LYS A 534 35.17 -2.73 13.88
CA LYS A 534 33.83 -3.33 13.98
C LYS A 534 32.72 -2.44 13.43
N GLY A 535 33.04 -1.23 12.93
CA GLY A 535 32.03 -0.26 12.49
C GLY A 535 31.14 0.21 13.65
N THR A 536 31.72 0.33 14.83
CA THR A 536 31.01 0.65 16.09
C THR A 536 31.45 2.00 16.66
N ILE A 537 31.88 2.92 15.79
CA ILE A 537 32.23 4.33 16.11
C ILE A 537 31.38 5.26 15.25
#